data_AF-A0A7Y5W690-F1
#
_entry.id   AF-A0A7Y5W690-F1
#
_cell.length_a   1.000
_cell.length_b   1.000
_cell.length_c   1.000
_cell.angle_alpha   90.00
_cell.angle_beta   90.00
_cell.angle_gamma   90.00
#
_symmetry.space_group_name_H-M   'P 1'
#
loop_
_entity.id
_entity.type
_entity.pdbx_description
1 polymer ?
#
loop_
_entity_poly.entity_id
_entity_poly.type
_entity_poly.pdbx_seq_one_letter_code
_entity_poly.pdbx_strand_id
1 'polypeptide(L)'
;RFDGVGRLTRVVPATLGSPQYALKDEKGAVQCYVTPAPGVNLQYYVGKRIGINGIRGFMPEQKAAHVTAKHVTPFDQQKLR
;
A
#
# COMPACT_ATOMS: atom_id res chain seq x y z
N ARG A 1 -13.26 9.38 2.16
CA ARG A 1 -13.35 8.03 1.54
C ARG A 1 -11.94 7.66 1.10
N PHE A 2 -11.48 6.43 1.36
CA PHE A 2 -10.15 5.97 0.96
C PHE A 2 -10.24 4.98 -0.21
N ASP A 3 -9.23 4.97 -1.07
CA ASP A 3 -9.10 4.05 -2.20
C ASP A 3 -8.52 2.68 -1.81
N GLY A 4 -7.69 2.66 -0.77
CA GLY A 4 -7.23 1.44 -0.13
C GLY A 4 -7.00 1.70 1.35
N VAL A 5 -7.33 0.73 2.20
CA VAL A 5 -7.03 0.80 3.63
C VAL A 5 -6.43 -0.53 4.05
N GLY A 6 -5.37 -0.48 4.83
CA GLY A 6 -4.73 -1.68 5.34
C GLY A 6 -3.39 -1.38 5.98
N ARG A 7 -2.70 -2.45 6.39
CA ARG A 7 -1.33 -2.37 6.85
C ARG A 7 -0.40 -2.35 5.65
N LEU A 8 0.38 -1.28 5.51
CA LEU A 8 1.36 -1.21 4.43
C LEU A 8 2.49 -2.19 4.72
N THR A 9 2.80 -3.04 3.75
CA THR A 9 3.93 -3.96 3.81
C THR A 9 4.78 -3.81 2.57
N ARG A 10 6.06 -4.12 2.69
CA ARG A 10 6.95 -4.24 1.54
C ARG A 10 6.84 -5.66 0.99
N VAL A 11 6.69 -5.78 -0.33
CA VAL A 11 6.71 -7.06 -1.03
C VAL A 11 8.16 -7.40 -1.36
N VAL A 12 8.57 -8.63 -1.02
CA VAL A 12 9.92 -9.15 -1.30
C VAL A 12 9.79 -10.54 -1.94
N PRO A 13 10.59 -10.87 -2.97
CA PRO A 13 11.61 -10.02 -3.61
C PRO A 13 11.02 -8.88 -4.47
N ALA A 14 11.74 -7.77 -4.56
CA ALA A 14 11.38 -6.65 -5.43
C ALA A 14 11.90 -6.95 -6.85
N THR A 15 11.14 -7.71 -7.63
CA THR A 15 11.46 -7.98 -9.03
C THR A 15 11.16 -6.75 -9.89
N LEU A 16 11.98 -6.50 -10.92
CA LEU A 16 11.73 -5.43 -11.89
C LEU A 16 10.31 -5.56 -12.46
N GLY A 17 9.51 -4.50 -12.38
CA GLY A 17 8.10 -4.49 -12.83
C GLY A 17 7.07 -4.91 -11.77
N SER A 18 7.49 -5.48 -10.64
CA SER A 18 6.57 -5.86 -9.56
C SER A 18 6.32 -4.71 -8.57
N PRO A 19 5.09 -4.54 -8.06
CA PRO A 19 4.79 -3.54 -7.03
C PRO A 19 5.59 -3.81 -5.76
N GLN A 20 6.28 -2.78 -5.28
CA GLN A 20 7.16 -2.89 -4.11
C GLN A 20 6.40 -2.91 -2.78
N TYR A 21 5.12 -2.48 -2.78
CA TYR A 21 4.30 -2.39 -1.59
C TYR A 21 2.94 -3.05 -1.79
N ALA A 22 2.35 -3.50 -0.69
CA ALA A 22 1.02 -4.05 -0.65
C ALA A 22 0.28 -3.58 0.61
N LEU A 23 -1.04 -3.42 0.50
CA LEU A 23 -1.91 -3.31 1.65
C LEU A 23 -2.35 -4.70 2.07
N LYS A 24 -2.08 -5.03 3.32
CA LYS A 24 -2.58 -6.25 3.96
C LYS A 24 -3.74 -5.94 4.88
N ASP A 25 -4.69 -6.87 4.91
CA ASP A 25 -5.75 -6.87 5.92
C ASP A 25 -5.22 -7.32 7.30
N GLU A 26 -6.05 -7.25 8.33
CA GLU A 26 -5.78 -7.79 9.67
C GLU A 26 -5.36 -9.24 9.68
N LYS A 27 -5.92 -10.04 8.76
CA LYS A 27 -5.58 -11.45 8.60
C LYS A 27 -4.21 -11.67 7.91
N GLY A 28 -3.51 -10.61 7.51
CA GLY A 28 -2.23 -10.68 6.81
C GLY A 28 -2.35 -10.97 5.30
N ALA A 29 -3.56 -11.17 4.79
CA ALA A 29 -3.83 -11.34 3.38
C ALA A 29 -3.61 -10.04 2.60
N VAL A 30 -2.98 -10.13 1.43
CA VAL A 30 -2.78 -8.98 0.52
C VAL A 30 -4.13 -8.63 -0.11
N GLN A 31 -4.63 -7.44 0.19
CA GLN A 31 -5.87 -6.89 -0.37
C GLN A 31 -5.62 -6.26 -1.74
N CYS A 32 -4.55 -5.49 -1.84
CA CYS A 32 -4.18 -4.81 -3.07
C CYS A 32 -2.71 -4.40 -3.07
N TYR A 33 -2.14 -4.30 -4.26
CA TYR A 33 -0.80 -3.79 -4.46
C TYR A 33 -0.79 -2.28 -4.57
N VAL A 34 0.30 -1.67 -4.12
CA VAL A 34 0.42 -0.22 -4.07
C VAL A 34 1.71 0.22 -4.75
N THR A 35 1.58 1.19 -5.64
CA THR A 35 2.72 1.92 -6.22
C THR A 35 2.68 3.37 -5.70
N PRO A 36 3.79 3.90 -5.17
CA PRO A 36 3.86 5.32 -4.82
C PRO A 36 3.82 6.19 -6.07
N ALA A 37 3.01 7.25 -6.06
CA ALA A 37 3.19 8.32 -7.03
C ALA A 37 4.54 9.03 -6.81
N PRO A 38 5.10 9.70 -7.83
CA PRO A 38 6.30 10.51 -7.67
C PRO A 38 6.16 11.50 -6.51
N GLY A 39 7.15 11.54 -5.62
CA GLY A 39 7.14 12.39 -4.42
C GLY A 39 6.42 11.79 -3.19
N VAL A 40 5.81 10.61 -3.30
CA VAL A 40 5.16 9.93 -2.16
C VAL A 40 6.12 8.92 -1.53
N ASN A 41 6.49 9.14 -0.26
CA ASN A 41 7.36 8.23 0.46
C ASN A 41 6.56 7.15 1.22
N LEU A 42 6.29 6.01 0.56
CA LEU A 42 5.63 4.86 1.18
C LEU A 42 6.52 4.10 2.18
N GLN A 43 7.84 4.15 2.02
CA GLN A 43 8.80 3.46 2.89
C GLN A 43 8.58 3.83 4.37
N TYR A 44 8.32 5.11 4.65
CA TYR A 44 8.09 5.63 6.00
C TYR A 44 6.85 5.03 6.69
N TYR A 45 5.89 4.55 5.90
CA TYR A 45 4.63 4.00 6.38
C TYR A 45 4.63 2.48 6.46
N VAL A 46 5.72 1.81 6.06
CA VAL A 46 5.81 0.35 6.12
C VAL A 46 5.62 -0.12 7.56
N GLY A 47 4.75 -1.12 7.75
CA GLY A 47 4.38 -1.65 9.06
C GLY A 47 3.26 -0.87 9.75
N LYS A 48 2.89 0.32 9.26
CA LYS A 48 1.77 1.12 9.79
C LYS A 48 0.47 0.82 9.06
N ARG A 49 -0.65 1.02 9.76
CA ARG A 49 -1.97 1.01 9.13
C ARG A 49 -2.18 2.37 8.47
N ILE A 50 -2.46 2.38 7.18
CA ILE A 50 -2.64 3.60 6.40
C ILE A 50 -3.88 3.52 5.52
N GLY A 51 -4.43 4.69 5.23
CA GLY A 51 -5.41 4.94 4.19
C GLY A 51 -4.72 5.56 2.99
N ILE A 52 -5.00 5.03 1.82
CA ILE A 52 -4.45 5.50 0.55
C ILE A 52 -5.59 6.16 -0.22
N ASN A 53 -5.33 7.35 -0.72
CA ASN A 53 -6.16 8.04 -1.70
C ASN A 53 -5.39 8.14 -3.01
N GLY A 54 -6.02 7.75 -4.11
CA GLY A 54 -5.29 7.62 -5.35
C GLY A 54 -6.12 7.06 -6.48
N ILE A 55 -5.45 6.42 -7.43
CA ILE A 55 -6.11 5.83 -8.59
C ILE A 55 -6.10 4.31 -8.40
N ARG A 56 -7.30 3.73 -8.29
CA ARG A 56 -7.47 2.29 -8.34
C ARG A 56 -7.33 1.83 -9.79
N GLY A 57 -6.53 0.82 -10.00
CA GLY A 57 -6.36 0.11 -11.25
C GLY A 57 -6.38 -1.39 -11.02
N PHE A 58 -6.16 -2.12 -12.09
CA PHE A 58 -6.03 -3.56 -12.08
C PHE A 58 -4.71 -3.92 -12.76
N MET A 59 -3.90 -4.76 -12.12
CA MET A 59 -2.67 -5.29 -12.71
C MET A 59 -3.00 -6.64 -13.35
N PRO A 60 -3.13 -6.73 -14.68
CA PRO A 60 -3.47 -7.98 -15.35
C PRO A 60 -2.38 -9.06 -15.16
N GLU A 61 -1.12 -8.64 -15.10
CA GLU A 61 0.04 -9.53 -14.89
C GLU A 61 -0.08 -10.33 -13.59
N GLN A 62 -0.55 -9.68 -12.51
CA GLN A 62 -0.70 -10.29 -11.19
C GLN A 62 -2.15 -10.71 -10.88
N LYS A 63 -3.09 -10.49 -11.83
CA LYS A 63 -4.54 -10.63 -11.65
C LYS A 63 -5.04 -10.03 -10.32
N ALA A 64 -4.50 -8.88 -9.96
CA ALA A 64 -4.69 -8.29 -8.64
C ALA A 64 -5.07 -6.81 -8.72
N ALA A 65 -5.82 -6.36 -7.73
CA ALA A 65 -6.13 -4.95 -7.55
C ALA A 65 -4.85 -4.14 -7.30
N HIS A 66 -4.75 -3.01 -7.97
CA HIS A 66 -3.62 -2.09 -7.89
C HIS A 66 -4.09 -0.71 -7.47
N VAL A 67 -3.31 0.01 -6.67
CA VAL A 67 -3.60 1.41 -6.34
C VAL A 67 -2.33 2.24 -6.47
N THR A 68 -2.40 3.31 -7.26
CA THR A 68 -1.38 4.34 -7.28
C THR A 68 -1.64 5.31 -6.14
N ALA A 69 -0.81 5.28 -5.10
CA ALA A 69 -0.94 6.13 -3.93
C ALA A 69 -0.53 7.56 -4.26
N LYS A 70 -1.51 8.48 -4.30
CA LYS A 70 -1.26 9.92 -4.44
C LYS A 70 -1.15 10.61 -3.09
N HIS A 71 -1.97 10.18 -2.14
CA HIS A 71 -1.97 10.70 -0.79
C HIS A 71 -2.12 9.57 0.22
N VAL A 72 -1.35 9.64 1.29
CA VAL A 72 -1.29 8.60 2.33
C VAL A 72 -1.65 9.24 3.65
N THR A 73 -2.66 8.68 4.30
CA THR A 73 -3.11 9.09 5.62
C THR A 73 -2.77 7.97 6.60
N PRO A 74 -1.77 8.14 7.49
CA PRO A 74 -1.54 7.17 8.54
C PRO A 74 -2.74 7.14 9.49
N PHE A 75 -3.25 5.95 9.77
CA PHE A 75 -4.11 5.73 10.93
C PHE A 75 -3.15 5.53 12.08
N ASP A 76 -2.79 6.64 12.73
CA ASP A 76 -1.87 6.62 13.86
C ASP A 76 -2.39 5.63 14.92
N GLN A 77 -1.69 4.51 15.09
CA GLN A 77 -1.70 3.84 16.38
C GLN A 77 -0.61 4.51 17.17
N GLN A 78 -0.97 5.59 17.85
CA GLN A 78 -0.17 6.22 18.87
C GLN A 78 0.20 5.15 19.91
N LYS A 79 1.32 4.46 19.69
CA LYS A 79 2.11 3.87 20.75
C LYS A 79 3.39 4.69 20.81
N LEU A 80 3.25 5.92 21.30
CA LEU A 80 4.31 6.51 22.11
C LEU A 80 4.49 5.53 23.28
N ARG A 81 5.65 4.87 23.32
CA ARG A 81 6.15 4.18 24.50
C ARG A 81 7.30 5.00 25.05
#